data_AF-A0A225DUL0-F1
#
_entry.id   AF-A0A225DUL0-F1
#
_cell.length_a   1.000
_cell.length_b   1.000
_cell.length_c   1.000
_cell.angle_alpha   90.00
_cell.angle_beta   90.00
_cell.angle_gamma   90.00
#
_symmetry.space_group_name_H-M   'P 1'
#
loop_
_entity.id
_entity.type
_entity.pdbx_description
1 polymer ?
#
loop_
_entity_poly.entity_id
_entity_poly.type
_entity_poly.pdbx_seq_one_letter_code
_entity_poly.pdbx_strand_id
1 'polypeptide(L)'
;MYSLVESKDEDGNIAIAPIAKLRNQLLRRPAGTFGMVFSSRGFTEPAIQLAHFALPQSILLWTGTQVEYALDNRNICTLCEQKYRMCVDYGLLDFDVTTGAIA
;
A
#
# COMPACT_ATOMS: atom_id res chain seq x y z
N MET A 1 10.71 -9.34 -8.67
CA MET A 1 10.47 -8.48 -7.49
C MET A 1 9.63 -9.28 -6.50
N TYR A 2 9.92 -9.20 -5.20
CA TYR A 2 9.16 -9.95 -4.19
C TYR A 2 8.39 -8.98 -3.30
N SER A 3 7.17 -9.34 -2.93
CA SER A 3 6.34 -8.55 -2.02
C SER A 3 5.79 -9.41 -0.89
N LEU A 4 5.63 -8.80 0.28
CA LEU A 4 4.76 -9.33 1.33
C LEU A 4 3.41 -8.63 1.27
N VAL A 5 2.33 -9.39 1.42
CA VAL A 5 0.96 -8.88 1.36
C VAL A 5 0.26 -9.12 2.69
N GLU A 6 -0.40 -8.10 3.21
CA GLU A 6 -1.39 -8.21 4.27
C GLU A 6 -2.73 -7.71 3.73
N SER A 7 -3.80 -8.46 3.96
CA SER A 7 -5.16 -8.07 3.53
C SER A 7 -6.09 -8.07 4.73
N LYS A 8 -6.89 -7.02 4.87
CA LYS A 8 -7.87 -6.85 5.93
C LYS A 8 -9.23 -6.50 5.35
N ASP A 9 -10.22 -7.25 5.79
CA ASP A 9 -11.63 -6.97 5.55
C ASP A 9 -12.28 -6.76 6.92
N GLU A 10 -12.42 -5.50 7.31
CA GLU A 10 -12.93 -5.07 8.61
C GLU A 10 -14.01 -4.00 8.37
N ASP A 11 -14.95 -3.84 9.31
CA ASP A 11 -16.03 -2.86 9.18
C ASP A 11 -15.57 -1.39 9.25
N GLY A 12 -14.35 -1.15 9.72
CA GLY A 12 -13.77 0.18 9.90
C GLY A 12 -12.38 0.33 9.30
N ASN A 13 -11.83 1.54 9.42
CA ASN A 13 -10.48 1.85 8.96
C ASN A 13 -9.44 1.06 9.75
N ILE A 14 -8.45 0.53 9.03
CA ILE A 14 -7.38 -0.27 9.60
C ILE A 14 -6.44 0.60 10.45
N ALA A 15 -6.22 0.14 11.68
CA ALA A 15 -5.32 0.77 12.63
C ALA A 15 -3.84 0.42 12.35
N ILE A 16 -2.93 0.88 13.21
CA ILE A 16 -1.47 0.74 13.01
C ILE A 16 -0.95 -0.70 13.01
N ALA A 17 -1.67 -1.64 13.65
CA ALA A 17 -1.12 -2.96 13.97
C ALA A 17 -0.73 -3.81 12.74
N PRO A 18 -1.55 -3.89 11.67
CA PRO A 18 -1.19 -4.64 10.47
C PRO A 18 0.03 -4.06 9.75
N ILE A 19 0.16 -2.73 9.71
CA ILE A 19 1.31 -2.04 9.10
C ILE A 19 2.59 -2.28 9.92
N ALA A 20 2.50 -2.15 11.25
CA ALA A 20 3.63 -2.41 12.15
C ALA A 20 4.12 -3.86 12.05
N LYS A 21 3.19 -4.82 12.00
CA LYS A 21 3.48 -6.25 11.79
C LYS A 21 4.21 -6.46 10.45
N LEU A 22 3.68 -5.91 9.36
CA LEU A 22 4.27 -6.08 8.03
C LEU A 22 5.66 -5.45 7.94
N ARG A 23 5.85 -4.26 8.49
CA ARG A 23 7.17 -3.61 8.60
C ARG A 23 8.19 -4.50 9.30
N ASN A 24 7.82 -5.08 10.44
CA ASN A 24 8.70 -5.98 11.19
C ASN A 24 9.05 -7.26 10.40
N GLN A 25 8.20 -7.70 9.48
CA GLN A 25 8.49 -8.81 8.58
C GLN A 25 9.44 -8.39 7.45
N LEU A 26 9.24 -7.20 6.87
CA LEU A 26 10.10 -6.66 5.81
C LEU A 26 11.54 -6.42 6.26
N LEU A 27 11.76 -6.02 7.52
CA LEU A 27 13.10 -5.85 8.09
C LEU A 27 13.97 -7.12 8.06
N ARG A 28 13.36 -8.29 7.85
CA ARG A 28 14.04 -9.60 7.74
C ARG A 28 14.09 -10.12 6.30
N ARG A 29 13.88 -9.26 5.31
CA ARG A 29 13.88 -9.60 3.87
C ARG A 29 14.98 -8.86 3.12
N PRO A 30 15.37 -9.34 1.92
CA PRO A 30 16.26 -8.59 1.04
C PRO A 30 15.74 -7.18 0.78
N ALA A 31 16.65 -6.20 0.66
CA ALA A 31 16.32 -4.78 0.57
C ALA A 31 15.34 -4.39 -0.56
N GLY A 32 15.28 -5.18 -1.64
CA GLY A 32 14.33 -4.98 -2.74
C GLY A 32 12.91 -5.54 -2.49
N THR A 33 12.61 -6.01 -1.29
CA THR A 33 11.29 -6.54 -0.92
C THR A 33 10.42 -5.42 -0.36
N PHE A 34 9.23 -5.24 -0.92
CA PHE A 34 8.28 -4.22 -0.47
C PHE A 34 7.02 -4.87 0.13
N GLY A 35 6.24 -4.08 0.87
CA GLY A 35 4.97 -4.50 1.45
C GLY A 35 3.78 -3.93 0.68
N MET A 36 2.66 -4.64 0.74
CA MET A 36 1.35 -4.12 0.38
C MET A 36 0.35 -4.42 1.48
N VAL A 37 -0.47 -3.44 1.84
CA VAL A 37 -1.61 -3.64 2.72
C VAL A 37 -2.88 -3.30 1.96
N PHE A 38 -3.81 -4.25 1.88
CA PHE A 38 -5.13 -4.06 1.31
C PHE A 38 -6.17 -3.94 2.41
N SER A 39 -7.07 -2.97 2.28
CA SER A 39 -8.18 -2.75 3.20
C SER A 39 -9.47 -2.51 2.42
N SER A 40 -10.57 -3.17 2.79
CA SER A 40 -11.89 -2.89 2.21
C SER A 40 -12.43 -1.50 2.58
N ARG A 41 -12.14 -0.97 3.77
CA ARG A 41 -12.63 0.36 4.21
C ARG A 41 -11.63 1.50 4.08
N GLY A 42 -10.37 1.27 4.46
CA GLY A 42 -9.29 2.24 4.36
C GLY A 42 -8.36 2.17 5.57
N PHE A 43 -7.65 3.26 5.82
CA PHE A 43 -6.65 3.34 6.89
C PHE A 43 -6.96 4.50 7.81
N THR A 44 -6.61 4.36 9.08
CA THR A 44 -6.64 5.49 10.02
C THR A 44 -5.48 6.43 9.74
N GLU A 45 -5.61 7.71 10.06
CA GLU A 45 -4.52 8.70 9.89
C GLU A 45 -3.20 8.25 10.55
N PRO A 46 -3.19 7.73 11.80
CA PRO A 46 -1.95 7.18 12.39
C PRO A 46 -1.34 6.01 11.61
N ALA A 47 -2.18 5.20 10.94
CA ALA A 47 -1.71 4.08 10.12
C ALA A 47 -1.02 4.58 8.84
N ILE A 48 -1.58 5.59 8.19
CA ILE A 48 -0.97 6.27 7.03
C ILE A 48 0.36 6.89 7.42
N GLN A 49 0.40 7.65 8.52
CA GLN A 49 1.63 8.27 9.03
C GLN A 49 2.70 7.23 9.36
N LEU A 50 2.34 6.11 9.99
CA LEU A 50 3.29 5.03 10.26
C LEU A 50 3.88 4.44 8.97
N ALA A 51 3.09 4.32 7.90
CA ALA A 51 3.61 3.86 6.61
C ALA A 51 4.66 4.83 6.05
N HIS A 52 4.43 6.14 6.13
CA HIS A 52 5.44 7.15 5.74
C HIS A 52 6.72 7.06 6.57
N PHE A 53 6.61 6.82 7.88
CA PHE A 53 7.78 6.60 8.73
C PHE A 53 8.46 5.24 8.56
N ALA A 54 7.88 4.32 7.78
CA ALA A 54 8.46 3.01 7.52
C ALA A 54 9.53 3.02 6.41
N LEU A 55 9.70 4.13 5.69
CA LEU A 55 10.74 4.27 4.68
C LEU A 55 12.14 4.03 5.29
N PRO A 56 13.04 3.29 4.60
CA PRO A 56 12.95 2.87 3.20
C PRO A 56 12.21 1.54 2.94
N GLN A 57 11.66 0.88 3.97
CA GLN A 57 10.84 -0.32 3.76
C GLN A 57 9.43 0.08 3.27
N SER A 58 9.31 0.31 1.96
CA SER A 58 8.06 0.76 1.33
C SER A 58 6.90 -0.20 1.59
N ILE A 59 5.78 0.35 2.08
CA ILE A 59 4.52 -0.36 2.28
C ILE A 59 3.43 0.41 1.51
N LEU A 60 2.96 -0.15 0.39
CA LEU A 60 1.90 0.46 -0.40
C LEU A 60 0.54 0.21 0.26
N LEU A 61 -0.27 1.26 0.41
CA LEU A 61 -1.59 1.20 1.04
C LEU A 61 -2.70 1.19 0.00
N TRP A 62 -3.50 0.13 -0.05
CA TRP A 62 -4.61 -0.06 -0.98
C TRP A 62 -5.96 0.04 -0.27
N THR A 63 -6.76 1.03 -0.65
CA THR A 63 -8.14 1.19 -0.14
C THR A 63 -9.12 0.36 -0.97
N GLY A 64 -10.32 0.11 -0.43
CA GLY A 64 -11.35 -0.68 -1.10
C GLY A 64 -11.74 -0.06 -2.44
N THR A 65 -11.90 1.26 -2.49
CA THR A 65 -12.17 2.01 -3.72
C THR A 65 -11.11 1.79 -4.80
N GLN A 66 -9.83 1.74 -4.42
CA GLN A 66 -8.73 1.48 -5.36
C GLN A 66 -8.72 0.03 -5.84
N VAL A 67 -9.06 -0.91 -4.96
CA VAL A 67 -9.17 -2.33 -5.30
C VAL A 67 -10.35 -2.56 -6.25
N GLU A 68 -11.52 -2.00 -5.96
CA GLU A 68 -12.70 -2.03 -6.84
C GLU A 68 -12.37 -1.46 -8.21
N TYR A 69 -11.76 -0.27 -8.26
CA TYR A 69 -11.31 0.34 -9.51
C TYR A 69 -10.35 -0.57 -10.29
N ALA A 70 -9.39 -1.21 -9.62
CA ALA A 70 -8.45 -2.12 -10.26
C ALA A 70 -9.12 -3.40 -10.79
N LEU A 71 -10.15 -3.90 -10.10
CA LEU A 71 -10.93 -5.08 -10.49
C LEU A 71 -11.82 -4.78 -11.69
N ASP A 72 -12.54 -3.66 -11.67
CA ASP A 72 -13.41 -3.21 -12.76
C ASP A 72 -12.63 -3.04 -14.06
N ASN A 73 -11.42 -2.50 -13.98
CA ASN A 73 -10.53 -2.30 -15.12
C ASN A 73 -9.63 -3.50 -15.44
N ARG A 74 -9.67 -4.57 -14.62
CA ARG A 74 -8.85 -5.80 -14.76
C ARG A 74 -7.35 -5.53 -14.92
N ASN A 75 -6.83 -4.50 -14.25
CA ASN A 75 -5.48 -3.96 -14.48
C ASN A 75 -4.66 -3.77 -13.20
N ILE A 76 -4.95 -4.55 -12.15
CA ILE A 76 -4.29 -4.41 -10.84
C ILE A 76 -2.76 -4.45 -10.91
N CYS A 77 -2.17 -5.27 -11.78
CA CYS A 77 -0.71 -5.32 -11.95
C CYS A 77 -0.16 -3.97 -12.45
N THR A 78 -0.79 -3.39 -13.47
CA THR A 78 -0.41 -2.08 -14.02
C THR A 78 -0.54 -0.98 -12.98
N LEU A 79 -1.64 -0.96 -12.23
CA LEU A 79 -1.86 0.03 -11.17
C LEU A 79 -0.89 -0.16 -9.99
N CYS A 80 -0.51 -1.40 -9.67
CA CYS A 80 0.55 -1.70 -8.71
C CYS A 80 1.90 -1.15 -9.15
N GLU A 81 2.29 -1.35 -10.40
CA GLU A 81 3.53 -0.78 -10.94
C GLU A 81 3.52 0.75 -10.90
N GLN A 82 2.39 1.37 -11.26
CA GLN A 82 2.22 2.82 -11.18
C GLN A 82 2.33 3.34 -9.74
N LYS A 83 1.61 2.72 -8.80
CA LYS A 83 1.65 3.10 -7.38
C LYS A 83 3.03 2.88 -6.77
N TYR A 84 3.71 1.81 -7.15
CA TYR A 84 5.09 1.54 -6.75
C TYR A 84 6.06 2.61 -7.30
N ARG A 85 5.93 3.01 -8.57
CA ARG A 85 6.73 4.11 -9.14
C ARG A 85 6.52 5.40 -8.36
N MET A 86 5.27 5.76 -8.06
CA MET A 86 4.98 6.96 -7.26
C MET A 86 5.59 6.91 -5.86
N CYS A 87 5.63 5.72 -5.25
CA CYS A 87 6.31 5.52 -3.99
C CYS A 87 7.84 5.68 -4.10
N VAL A 88 8.48 5.10 -5.12
CA VAL A 88 9.94 5.16 -5.29
C VAL A 88 10.41 6.55 -5.70
N ASP A 89 9.70 7.18 -6.63
CA ASP A 89 10.12 8.44 -7.24
C ASP A 89 9.75 9.65 -6.36
N TYR A 90 8.63 9.58 -5.64
CA TYR A 90 8.07 10.72 -4.89
C TYR A 90 7.77 10.43 -3.41
N GLY A 91 7.95 9.21 -2.92
CA GLY A 91 7.64 8.84 -1.54
C GLY A 91 6.13 8.72 -1.24
N LEU A 92 5.28 8.67 -2.27
CA LEU A 92 3.81 8.61 -2.15
C LEU A 92 3.32 7.16 -1.98
N LEU A 93 3.26 6.67 -0.74
CA LEU A 93 2.89 5.29 -0.40
C LEU A 93 1.38 5.00 -0.51
N ASP A 94 0.57 6.04 -0.36
CA ASP A 94 -0.89 6.06 -0.38
C ASP A 94 -1.47 6.62 -1.68
N PHE A 95 -0.63 6.87 -2.70
CA PHE A 95 -1.00 7.45 -4.00
C PHE A 95 -2.31 6.88 -4.55
N ASP A 96 -3.22 7.77 -4.97
CA ASP A 96 -4.54 7.38 -5.46
C ASP A 96 -4.57 7.09 -6.95
N VAL A 97 -4.53 5.79 -7.27
CA VAL A 97 -4.57 5.25 -8.64
C VAL A 97 -5.89 5.56 -9.37
N THR A 98 -6.96 5.92 -8.67
CA THR A 98 -8.26 6.20 -9.29
C THR A 98 -8.34 7.61 -9.90
N THR A 99 -7.53 8.54 -9.41
CA THR A 99 -7.60 9.95 -9.81
C THR A 99 -6.88 10.26 -11.12
N GLY A 100 -6.22 9.26 -11.73
CA GLY A 100 -5.30 9.44 -12.85
C GLY A 100 -4.03 10.13 -12.37
N ALA A 101 -2.87 9.53 -12.61
CA ALA A 101 -1.62 10.20 -12.26
C ALA A 101 -1.51 11.55 -12.98
N ILE A 102 -1.05 12.52 -12.20
CA ILE A 102 -0.43 13.81 -12.55
C ILE A 102 0.24 13.72 -13.94
N ALA A 103 -0.07 14.72 -14.77
CA ALA A 103 0.50 14.96 -16.10
C ALA A 103 2.04 15.02 -16.11
#